data_AF-A0A3S3MDN2-F1
#
_entry.id   AF-A0A3S3MDN2-F1
#
_cell.length_a   1.000
_cell.length_b   1.000
_cell.length_c   1.000
_cell.angle_alpha   90.00
_cell.angle_beta   90.00
_cell.angle_gamma   90.00
#
_symmetry.space_group_name_H-M   'P 1'
#
loop_
_entity.id
_entity.type
_entity.pdbx_description
1 polymer ?
#
loop_
_entity_poly.entity_id
_entity_poly.type
_entity_poly.pdbx_seq_one_letter_code
_entity_poly.pdbx_strand_id
1 'polypeptide(L)'
;MSSFVGVHLSDPALQSHFTQVELRGLKTNFLSVRRETGHVTVGDLPPIIAKLKALRGKLTDKEIGQILGKSHPDTSKEIDFEAFLREYLNLQAHAAAKSGDSKTSSSFLKATTTTLLHTTGGAEQESYVAHINNYLGEDPFLKEYLPLNPATNELFELAKDGVLLCKLINVAVPGTIDERAINTKRVLNPWERN
;
A
#
# COMPACT_ATOMS: atom_id res chain seq x y z
N MET A 1 -3.47 -4.49 -32.84
CA MET A 1 -2.86 -3.54 -31.88
C MET A 1 -3.69 -3.57 -30.61
N SER A 2 -3.15 -4.07 -29.49
CA SER A 2 -3.90 -4.14 -28.22
C SER A 2 -3.81 -2.78 -27.54
N SER A 3 -4.88 -1.98 -27.58
CA SER A 3 -4.93 -0.72 -26.85
C SER A 3 -4.89 -1.02 -25.35
N PHE A 4 -3.89 -0.47 -24.65
CA PHE A 4 -3.79 -0.60 -23.20
C PHE A 4 -4.80 0.36 -22.56
N VAL A 5 -6.02 -0.12 -22.31
CA VAL A 5 -7.01 0.65 -21.55
C VAL A 5 -6.76 0.39 -20.06
N GLY A 6 -6.28 1.41 -19.35
CA GLY A 6 -6.19 1.41 -17.90
C GLY A 6 -7.59 1.44 -17.28
N VAL A 7 -7.78 0.76 -16.16
CA VAL A 7 -8.98 0.90 -15.34
C VAL A 7 -8.71 2.06 -14.39
N HIS A 8 -9.36 3.19 -14.63
CA HIS A 8 -9.29 4.33 -13.73
C HIS A 8 -10.36 4.20 -12.65
N LEU A 9 -9.95 4.51 -11.42
CA LEU A 9 -10.82 4.67 -10.26
C LEU A 9 -10.79 6.15 -9.89
N SER A 10 -11.89 6.64 -9.34
CA SER A 10 -12.03 8.02 -8.87
C SER A 10 -11.32 8.22 -7.54
N ASP A 11 -11.26 7.16 -6.72
CA ASP A 11 -10.54 7.15 -5.43
C ASP A 11 -9.06 6.75 -5.60
N PRO A 12 -8.11 7.67 -5.36
CA PRO A 12 -6.67 7.38 -5.42
C PRO A 12 -6.23 6.33 -4.39
N ALA A 13 -6.89 6.24 -3.23
CA ALA A 13 -6.53 5.28 -2.19
C ALA A 13 -6.83 3.85 -2.68
N LEU A 14 -8.01 3.62 -3.27
CA LEU A 14 -8.35 2.33 -3.87
C LEU A 14 -7.39 1.98 -5.02
N GLN A 15 -7.02 2.96 -5.83
CA GLN A 15 -6.10 2.74 -6.95
C GLN A 15 -4.71 2.29 -6.48
N SER A 16 -4.26 2.74 -5.31
CA SER A 16 -2.97 2.31 -4.74
C SER A 16 -2.95 0.86 -4.26
N HIS A 17 -4.11 0.30 -3.89
CA HIS A 17 -4.20 -1.06 -3.33
C HIS A 17 -4.21 -2.18 -4.38
N PHE A 18 -4.42 -1.87 -5.66
CA PHE A 18 -4.58 -2.87 -6.72
C PHE A 18 -3.69 -2.59 -7.91
N THR A 19 -3.10 -3.65 -8.47
CA THR A 19 -2.39 -3.54 -9.75
C THR A 19 -3.36 -3.39 -10.92
N GLN A 20 -2.89 -2.85 -12.04
CA GLN A 20 -3.73 -2.71 -13.24
C GLN A 20 -4.23 -4.05 -13.80
N VAL A 21 -3.47 -5.13 -13.59
CA VAL A 21 -3.84 -6.50 -13.98
C VAL A 21 -4.94 -7.03 -13.07
N GLU A 22 -4.84 -6.81 -11.75
CA GLU A 22 -5.88 -7.19 -10.80
C GLU A 22 -7.16 -6.41 -11.02
N LEU A 23 -7.09 -5.09 -11.22
CA LEU A 23 -8.27 -4.27 -11.52
C LEU A 23 -8.97 -4.75 -12.80
N ARG A 24 -8.23 -5.17 -13.82
CA ARG A 24 -8.82 -5.75 -15.04
C ARG A 24 -9.51 -7.08 -14.74
N GLY A 25 -8.88 -7.96 -13.98
CA GLY A 25 -9.48 -9.23 -13.56
C GLY A 25 -10.75 -9.03 -12.74
N LEU A 26 -10.69 -8.18 -11.72
CA LEU A 26 -11.81 -7.82 -10.85
C LEU A 26 -12.94 -7.16 -11.65
N LYS A 27 -12.62 -6.21 -12.54
CA LYS A 27 -13.61 -5.55 -13.41
C LYS A 27 -14.28 -6.54 -14.35
N THR A 28 -13.55 -7.50 -14.89
CA THR A 28 -14.12 -8.54 -15.77
C THR A 28 -15.12 -9.41 -15.01
N ASN A 29 -14.79 -9.84 -13.79
CA ASN A 29 -15.68 -10.63 -12.93
C ASN A 29 -16.90 -9.81 -12.46
N PHE A 30 -16.72 -8.53 -12.17
CA PHE A 30 -17.83 -7.64 -11.81
C PHE A 30 -18.78 -7.43 -12.99
N LEU A 31 -18.24 -7.21 -14.20
CA LEU A 31 -19.03 -7.03 -15.41
C LEU A 31 -19.72 -8.32 -15.87
N SER A 32 -19.19 -9.50 -15.59
CA SER A 32 -19.87 -10.76 -15.92
C SER A 32 -21.17 -10.90 -15.14
N VAL A 33 -21.18 -10.56 -13.85
CA VAL A 33 -22.41 -10.59 -13.05
C VAL A 33 -23.38 -9.49 -13.48
N ARG A 34 -22.87 -8.27 -13.71
CA ARG A 34 -23.69 -7.18 -14.24
C ARG A 34 -24.39 -7.54 -15.56
N ARG A 35 -23.77 -8.38 -16.40
CA ARG A 35 -24.38 -8.83 -17.66
C ARG A 35 -25.54 -9.79 -17.43
N GLU A 36 -25.49 -10.59 -16.37
CA GLU A 36 -26.52 -11.60 -16.04
C GLU A 36 -27.70 -10.98 -15.29
N THR A 37 -27.44 -10.04 -14.37
CA THR A 37 -28.47 -9.42 -13.51
C THR A 37 -28.86 -8.00 -13.93
N GLY A 38 -28.13 -7.39 -14.89
CA GLY A 38 -28.25 -5.98 -15.30
C GLY A 38 -27.60 -4.98 -14.32
N HIS A 39 -27.56 -5.31 -13.04
CA HIS A 39 -27.24 -4.45 -11.89
C HIS A 39 -26.54 -5.34 -10.86
N VAL A 40 -25.47 -4.88 -10.22
CA VAL A 40 -24.76 -5.69 -9.20
C VAL A 40 -25.25 -5.25 -7.83
N THR A 41 -25.81 -6.17 -7.05
CA THR A 41 -26.28 -5.90 -5.68
C THR A 41 -25.36 -6.55 -4.64
N VAL A 42 -25.52 -6.16 -3.37
CA VAL A 42 -24.78 -6.75 -2.24
C VAL A 42 -24.96 -8.27 -2.19
N GLY A 43 -26.16 -8.76 -2.54
CA GLY A 43 -26.48 -10.19 -2.57
C GLY A 43 -25.70 -11.00 -3.61
N ASP A 44 -25.23 -10.35 -4.67
CA ASP A 44 -24.51 -11.01 -5.77
C ASP A 44 -22.99 -11.08 -5.52
N LEU A 45 -22.48 -10.30 -4.54
CA LEU A 45 -21.06 -10.23 -4.24
C LEU A 45 -20.45 -11.50 -3.62
N PRO A 46 -21.11 -12.21 -2.67
CA PRO A 46 -20.53 -13.39 -2.04
C PRO A 46 -20.00 -14.45 -3.02
N PRO A 47 -20.74 -14.91 -4.05
CA PRO A 47 -20.24 -15.92 -4.97
C PRO A 47 -19.11 -15.41 -5.86
N ILE A 48 -19.03 -14.12 -6.13
CA ILE A 48 -17.92 -13.51 -6.89
C ILE A 48 -16.67 -13.52 -6.03
N ILE A 49 -16.79 -13.00 -4.80
CA ILE A 49 -15.66 -12.75 -3.91
C ILE A 49 -15.04 -14.07 -3.42
N ALA A 50 -15.86 -15.09 -3.15
CA ALA A 50 -15.38 -16.42 -2.79
C ALA A 50 -14.54 -17.08 -3.89
N LYS A 51 -14.82 -16.78 -5.18
CA LYS A 51 -14.09 -17.34 -6.31
C LYS A 51 -12.72 -16.67 -6.54
N LEU A 52 -12.52 -15.46 -6.00
CA LEU A 52 -11.29 -14.67 -6.19
C LEU A 52 -10.11 -15.33 -5.47
N LYS A 53 -8.96 -15.37 -6.14
CA LYS A 53 -7.75 -16.06 -5.66
C LYS A 53 -7.34 -15.67 -4.23
N ALA A 54 -7.51 -14.42 -3.82
CA ALA A 54 -7.09 -13.96 -2.49
C ALA A 54 -7.98 -14.48 -1.34
N LEU A 55 -9.25 -14.80 -1.61
CA LEU A 55 -10.24 -15.21 -0.61
C LEU A 55 -10.74 -16.65 -0.82
N ARG A 56 -10.40 -17.26 -1.96
CA ARG A 56 -10.68 -18.66 -2.28
C ARG A 56 -10.14 -19.57 -1.19
N GLY A 57 -11.04 -20.28 -0.51
CA GLY A 57 -10.71 -21.22 0.57
C GLY A 57 -10.42 -20.58 1.93
N LYS A 58 -10.40 -19.24 2.04
CA LYS A 58 -10.24 -18.51 3.32
C LYS A 58 -11.57 -18.09 3.93
N LEU A 59 -12.53 -17.69 3.09
CA LEU A 59 -13.91 -17.41 3.50
C LEU A 59 -14.89 -18.19 2.62
N THR A 60 -15.96 -18.65 3.25
CA THR A 60 -17.11 -19.24 2.54
C THR A 60 -18.13 -18.18 2.13
N ASP A 61 -18.93 -18.46 1.10
CA ASP A 61 -19.98 -17.57 0.60
C ASP A 61 -20.92 -17.08 1.71
N LYS A 62 -21.25 -17.96 2.66
CA LYS A 62 -22.11 -17.63 3.81
C LYS A 62 -21.45 -16.64 4.76
N GLU A 63 -20.15 -16.77 5.00
CA GLU A 63 -19.39 -15.87 5.86
C GLU A 63 -19.21 -14.50 5.20
N ILE A 64 -18.98 -14.48 3.89
CA ILE A 64 -18.94 -13.23 3.12
C ILE A 64 -20.30 -12.53 3.19
N GLY A 65 -21.40 -13.26 2.98
CA GLY A 65 -22.74 -12.72 3.11
C GLY A 65 -23.05 -12.17 4.51
N GLN A 66 -22.57 -12.83 5.57
CA GLN A 66 -22.72 -12.34 6.95
C GLN A 66 -21.93 -11.05 7.22
N ILE A 67 -20.72 -10.93 6.66
CA ILE A 67 -19.89 -9.73 6.85
C ILE A 67 -20.50 -8.56 6.07
N LEU A 68 -20.91 -8.80 4.83
CA LEU A 68 -21.57 -7.78 3.99
C LEU A 68 -22.92 -7.37 4.56
N GLY A 69 -23.69 -8.30 5.15
CA GLY A 69 -24.96 -7.98 5.79
C GLY A 69 -24.84 -7.15 7.06
N LYS A 70 -23.66 -7.10 7.69
CA LYS A 70 -23.39 -6.18 8.80
C LYS A 70 -23.09 -4.77 8.33
N SER A 71 -22.42 -4.61 7.19
CA SER A 71 -22.07 -3.29 6.62
C SER A 71 -23.21 -2.68 5.81
N HIS A 72 -24.03 -3.51 5.15
CA HIS A 72 -25.18 -3.07 4.36
C HIS A 72 -26.45 -3.82 4.78
N PRO A 73 -27.33 -3.19 5.59
CA PRO A 73 -28.61 -3.80 5.96
C PRO A 73 -29.56 -3.94 4.76
N ASP A 74 -29.31 -3.20 3.67
CA ASP A 74 -30.08 -3.27 2.44
C ASP A 74 -29.34 -4.05 1.35
N THR A 75 -29.73 -5.31 1.18
CA THR A 75 -29.16 -6.21 0.18
C THR A 75 -29.56 -5.87 -1.26
N SER A 76 -30.55 -4.98 -1.46
CA SER A 76 -31.03 -4.57 -2.78
C SER A 76 -30.29 -3.36 -3.34
N LYS A 77 -29.38 -2.76 -2.56
CA LYS A 77 -28.64 -1.59 -3.00
C LYS A 77 -27.68 -1.95 -4.15
N GLU A 78 -27.79 -1.21 -5.24
CA GLU A 78 -26.83 -1.29 -6.35
C GLU A 78 -25.46 -0.81 -5.88
N ILE A 79 -24.44 -1.58 -6.28
CA ILE A 79 -23.05 -1.33 -5.93
C ILE A 79 -22.32 -0.98 -7.22
N ASP A 80 -21.56 0.11 -7.19
CA ASP A 80 -20.63 0.44 -8.25
C ASP A 80 -19.32 -0.35 -8.13
N PHE A 81 -18.46 -0.25 -9.14
CA PHE A 81 -17.22 -1.02 -9.11
C PHE A 81 -16.29 -0.60 -7.96
N GLU A 82 -16.31 0.67 -7.54
CA GLU A 82 -15.49 1.17 -6.44
C GLU A 82 -15.97 0.66 -5.07
N ALA A 83 -17.27 0.67 -4.81
CA ALA A 83 -17.80 0.09 -3.58
C ALA A 83 -17.56 -1.42 -3.53
N PHE A 84 -17.62 -2.13 -4.65
CA PHE A 84 -17.18 -3.53 -4.72
C PHE A 84 -15.72 -3.71 -4.27
N LEU A 85 -14.81 -2.85 -4.72
CA LEU A 85 -13.40 -2.91 -4.31
C LEU A 85 -13.21 -2.62 -2.81
N ARG A 86 -13.97 -1.67 -2.25
CA ARG A 86 -13.95 -1.38 -0.81
C ARG A 86 -14.38 -2.59 0.02
N GLU A 87 -15.49 -3.22 -0.36
CA GLU A 87 -15.97 -4.42 0.31
C GLU A 87 -14.98 -5.59 0.17
N TYR A 88 -14.35 -5.72 -0.99
CA TYR A 88 -13.31 -6.71 -1.20
C TYR A 88 -12.10 -6.53 -0.28
N LEU A 89 -11.67 -5.28 -0.03
CA LEU A 89 -10.60 -4.97 0.93
C LEU A 89 -11.03 -5.27 2.38
N ASN A 90 -12.25 -4.90 2.74
CA ASN A 90 -12.80 -5.17 4.08
C ASN A 90 -12.84 -6.69 4.36
N LEU A 91 -13.26 -7.48 3.38
CA LEU A 91 -13.28 -8.94 3.47
C LEU A 91 -11.87 -9.54 3.54
N GLN A 92 -10.89 -8.96 2.85
CA GLN A 92 -9.48 -9.37 3.00
C GLN A 92 -8.95 -9.09 4.41
N ALA A 93 -9.27 -7.93 5.00
CA ALA A 93 -8.88 -7.61 6.37
C ALA A 93 -9.50 -8.59 7.38
N HIS A 94 -10.78 -8.92 7.21
CA HIS A 94 -11.46 -9.94 8.02
C HIS A 94 -10.87 -11.35 7.84
N ALA A 95 -10.49 -11.71 6.61
CA ALA A 95 -9.82 -12.98 6.33
C ALA A 95 -8.47 -13.07 7.04
N ALA A 96 -7.66 -12.01 6.97
CA ALA A 96 -6.36 -11.93 7.65
C ALA A 96 -6.53 -12.07 9.17
N ALA A 97 -7.46 -11.32 9.77
CA ALA A 97 -7.76 -11.37 11.20
C ALA A 97 -8.21 -12.76 11.67
N LYS A 98 -9.06 -13.45 10.89
CA LYS A 98 -9.55 -14.79 11.22
C LYS A 98 -8.49 -15.88 11.07
N SER A 99 -7.57 -15.72 10.12
CA SER A 99 -6.52 -16.73 9.85
C SER A 99 -5.36 -16.71 10.84
N GLY A 100 -5.25 -15.73 11.75
CA GLY A 100 -4.11 -15.60 12.66
C GLY A 100 -2.77 -15.38 11.95
N ASP A 101 -2.79 -15.17 10.64
CA ASP A 101 -1.63 -15.03 9.78
C ASP A 101 -1.13 -13.57 9.85
N SER A 102 -0.66 -13.20 11.03
CA SER A 102 0.22 -12.05 11.21
C SER A 102 1.54 -12.40 10.53
N LYS A 103 1.81 -11.76 9.38
CA LYS A 103 2.96 -11.90 8.46
C LYS A 103 2.66 -12.69 7.18
N THR A 104 1.91 -12.09 6.25
CA THR A 104 1.99 -12.49 4.84
C THR A 104 3.07 -11.70 4.12
N SER A 105 4.26 -12.30 4.04
CA SER A 105 5.45 -11.93 3.28
C SER A 105 5.24 -11.86 1.75
N SER A 106 4.00 -11.71 1.27
CA SER A 106 3.63 -11.78 -0.16
C SER A 106 3.34 -10.43 -0.81
N SER A 107 3.32 -9.33 -0.03
CA SER A 107 3.29 -7.98 -0.59
C SER A 107 4.52 -7.67 -1.45
N PHE A 108 5.65 -8.32 -1.16
CA PHE A 108 6.93 -8.12 -1.83
C PHE A 108 6.91 -8.46 -3.34
N LEU A 109 6.07 -9.40 -3.77
CA LEU A 109 6.04 -9.86 -5.17
C LEU A 109 4.99 -9.18 -6.05
N LYS A 110 4.15 -8.28 -5.51
CA LYS A 110 3.18 -7.52 -6.33
C LYS A 110 3.73 -6.17 -6.83
N ALA A 111 4.90 -5.76 -6.36
CA ALA A 111 5.45 -4.43 -6.61
C ALA A 111 6.12 -4.24 -7.98
N THR A 112 6.27 -5.28 -8.81
CA THR A 112 7.23 -5.22 -9.94
C THR A 112 6.73 -4.51 -11.20
N THR A 113 5.44 -4.14 -11.36
CA THR A 113 4.99 -3.68 -12.71
C THR A 113 4.07 -2.46 -12.79
N THR A 114 3.60 -1.84 -11.71
CA THR A 114 2.79 -0.61 -11.85
C THR A 114 3.03 0.35 -10.72
N THR A 115 3.72 1.46 -11.02
CA THR A 115 3.76 2.72 -10.25
C THR A 115 3.94 2.56 -8.74
N LEU A 116 5.20 2.60 -8.30
CA LEU A 116 5.64 2.67 -6.90
C LEU A 116 4.96 3.84 -6.15
N LEU A 117 3.74 3.63 -5.65
CA LEU A 117 3.29 4.29 -4.44
C LEU A 117 3.83 3.43 -3.30
N HIS A 118 4.98 3.82 -2.75
CA HIS A 118 5.54 3.22 -1.54
C HIS A 118 4.56 3.45 -0.39
N THR A 119 3.56 2.58 -0.23
CA THR A 119 2.94 2.39 1.08
C THR A 119 3.94 1.59 1.90
N THR A 120 5.01 2.26 2.36
CA THR A 120 5.96 1.68 3.31
C THR A 120 5.14 1.21 4.50
N GLY A 121 5.04 -0.10 4.69
CA GLY A 121 4.29 -0.65 5.81
C GLY A 121 4.95 -0.26 7.13
N GLY A 122 4.19 -0.16 8.23
CA GLY A 122 4.76 0.20 9.54
C GLY A 122 5.96 -0.67 9.95
N ALA A 123 5.96 -1.95 9.57
CA ALA A 123 7.07 -2.88 9.82
C ALA A 123 8.35 -2.56 9.01
N GLU A 124 8.22 -2.03 7.79
CA GLU A 124 9.37 -1.61 6.98
C GLU A 124 9.96 -0.30 7.53
N GLN A 125 9.09 0.62 7.94
CA GLN A 125 9.50 1.87 8.59
C GLN A 125 10.28 1.61 9.88
N GLU A 126 9.82 0.67 10.72
CA GLU A 126 10.56 0.20 11.89
C GLU A 126 11.96 -0.29 11.53
N SER A 127 12.08 -1.10 10.47
CA SER A 127 13.38 -1.60 10.01
C SER A 127 14.29 -0.49 9.49
N TYR A 128 13.77 0.47 8.72
CA TYR A 128 14.55 1.59 8.20
C TYR A 128 15.05 2.50 9.31
N VAL A 129 14.18 2.84 10.26
CA VAL A 129 14.54 3.68 11.41
C VAL A 129 15.56 2.98 12.29
N ALA A 130 15.40 1.69 12.57
CA ALA A 130 16.39 0.92 13.32
C ALA A 130 17.75 0.90 12.62
N HIS A 131 17.78 0.72 11.29
CA HIS A 131 19.01 0.76 10.52
C HIS A 131 19.68 2.14 10.56
N ILE A 132 18.91 3.21 10.34
CA ILE A 132 19.42 4.59 10.38
C ILE A 132 19.99 4.92 11.77
N ASN A 133 19.25 4.64 12.84
CA ASN A 133 19.69 4.92 14.21
C ASN A 133 21.00 4.17 14.57
N ASN A 134 21.18 2.95 14.06
CA ASN A 134 22.37 2.15 14.36
C ASN A 134 23.63 2.59 13.58
N TYR A 135 23.49 3.02 12.33
CA TYR A 135 24.64 3.34 11.47
C TYR A 135 24.97 4.84 11.40
N LEU A 136 23.98 5.72 11.57
CA LEU A 136 24.15 7.17 11.51
C LEU A 136 24.09 7.85 12.88
N GLY A 137 23.88 7.10 13.98
CA GLY A 137 23.78 7.64 15.34
C GLY A 137 25.01 8.41 15.83
N GLU A 138 26.19 8.09 15.29
CA GLU A 138 27.46 8.76 15.64
C GLU A 138 27.83 9.88 14.66
N ASP A 139 26.99 10.18 13.67
CA ASP A 139 27.29 11.22 12.69
C ASP A 139 27.21 12.63 13.33
N PRO A 140 28.22 13.51 13.14
CA PRO A 140 28.27 14.82 13.78
C PRO A 140 27.06 15.72 13.52
N PHE A 141 26.42 15.60 12.35
CA PHE A 141 25.26 16.41 11.98
C PHE A 141 23.95 15.72 12.39
N LEU A 142 23.82 14.42 12.11
CA LEU A 142 22.57 13.70 12.38
C LEU A 142 22.36 13.37 13.86
N LYS A 143 23.40 13.44 14.70
CA LYS A 143 23.29 13.22 16.15
C LYS A 143 22.30 14.17 16.85
N GLU A 144 22.04 15.36 16.30
CA GLU A 144 21.03 16.28 16.84
C GLU A 144 19.59 15.84 16.52
N TYR A 145 19.40 14.99 15.50
CA TYR A 145 18.10 14.56 14.97
C TYR A 145 17.80 13.08 15.27
N LEU A 146 18.81 12.30 15.68
CA LEU A 146 18.69 10.89 16.05
C LEU A 146 18.63 10.74 17.58
N PRO A 147 17.94 9.71 18.11
CA PRO A 147 17.27 8.62 17.39
C PRO A 147 15.88 9.00 16.87
N LEU A 148 15.55 8.52 15.66
CA LEU A 148 14.21 8.66 15.09
C LEU A 148 13.24 7.66 15.72
N ASN A 149 11.97 8.05 15.83
CA ASN A 149 10.90 7.16 16.25
C ASN A 149 10.23 6.49 15.03
N PRO A 150 10.11 5.14 14.99
CA PRO A 150 9.51 4.44 13.87
C PRO A 150 7.99 4.63 13.75
N ALA A 151 7.31 5.05 14.81
CA ALA A 151 5.87 5.32 14.78
C ALA A 151 5.51 6.71 14.25
N THR A 152 6.49 7.60 14.06
CA THR A 152 6.28 8.99 13.64
C THR A 152 6.79 9.24 12.23
N ASN A 153 6.31 10.30 11.59
CA ASN A 153 6.75 10.71 10.25
C ASN A 153 8.12 11.42 10.25
N GLU A 154 8.87 11.38 11.35
CA GLU A 154 10.17 12.06 11.50
C GLU A 154 11.18 11.63 10.43
N LEU A 155 11.18 10.34 10.06
CA LEU A 155 12.02 9.82 8.98
C LEU A 155 11.79 10.58 7.67
N PHE A 156 10.53 10.81 7.31
CA PHE A 156 10.17 11.45 6.06
C PHE A 156 10.43 12.95 6.09
N GLU A 157 10.22 13.60 7.24
CA GLU A 157 10.54 15.01 7.40
C GLU A 157 12.05 15.25 7.30
N LEU A 158 12.87 14.42 7.95
CA LEU A 158 14.33 14.54 7.90
C LEU A 158 14.91 14.22 6.52
N ALA A 159 14.26 13.32 5.77
CA ALA A 159 14.66 12.99 4.41
C ALA A 159 14.46 14.15 3.40
N LYS A 160 13.59 15.14 3.69
CA LYS A 160 13.30 16.25 2.76
C LYS A 160 14.49 17.17 2.50
N ASP A 161 15.41 17.26 3.44
CA ASP A 161 16.61 18.08 3.30
C ASP A 161 17.72 17.37 2.50
N GLY A 162 17.54 16.08 2.18
CA GLY A 162 18.44 15.26 1.37
C GLY A 162 19.71 14.79 2.08
N VAL A 163 20.12 15.47 3.17
CA VAL A 163 21.35 15.15 3.94
C VAL A 163 21.35 13.71 4.46
N LEU A 164 20.22 13.26 5.02
CA LEU A 164 20.07 11.90 5.53
C LEU A 164 20.34 10.85 4.44
N LEU A 165 19.77 11.04 3.25
CA LEU A 165 19.92 10.12 2.12
C LEU A 165 21.35 10.11 1.59
N CYS A 166 21.99 11.28 1.46
CA CYS A 166 23.40 11.38 1.04
C CYS A 166 24.33 10.62 1.99
N LYS A 167 24.11 10.74 3.31
CA LYS A 167 24.91 10.00 4.30
C LYS A 167 24.64 8.50 4.27
N LEU A 168 23.39 8.09 4.05
CA LEU A 168 23.03 6.68 3.92
C LEU A 168 23.72 6.04 2.70
N ILE A 169 23.88 6.77 1.59
CA ILE A 169 24.64 6.31 0.42
C ILE A 169 26.10 6.03 0.80
N ASN A 170 26.72 6.92 1.60
CA ASN A 170 28.08 6.71 2.09
C ASN A 170 28.21 5.54 3.09
N VAL A 171 27.15 5.24 3.85
CA VAL A 171 27.10 4.02 4.68
C VAL A 171 27.07 2.77 3.81
N ALA A 172 26.31 2.79 2.71
CA ALA A 172 26.23 1.67 1.78
C ALA A 172 27.56 1.45 1.04
N VAL A 173 28.16 2.52 0.53
CA VAL A 173 29.47 2.51 -0.14
C VAL A 173 30.28 3.74 0.29
N PRO A 174 31.29 3.56 1.15
CA PRO A 174 32.10 4.67 1.64
C PRO A 174 32.77 5.47 0.52
N GLY A 175 32.71 6.80 0.61
CA GLY A 175 33.34 7.71 -0.35
C GLY A 175 32.58 7.90 -1.66
N THR A 176 31.32 7.46 -1.76
CA THR A 176 30.48 7.68 -2.94
C THR A 176 30.14 9.17 -3.11
N ILE A 177 29.87 9.86 -2.01
CA ILE A 177 29.56 11.29 -1.97
C ILE A 177 30.61 11.97 -1.08
N ASP A 178 31.29 12.99 -1.61
CA ASP A 178 32.14 13.84 -0.79
C ASP A 178 31.26 14.64 0.19
N GLU A 179 31.42 14.41 1.49
CA GLU A 179 30.57 15.06 2.50
C GLU A 179 30.69 16.59 2.49
N ARG A 180 31.78 17.14 1.96
CA ARG A 180 31.96 18.59 1.81
C ARG A 180 31.04 19.21 0.76
N ALA A 181 30.52 18.40 -0.16
CA ALA A 181 29.55 18.83 -1.16
C ALA A 181 28.11 18.82 -0.64
N ILE A 182 27.86 18.21 0.54
CA ILE A 182 26.53 18.13 1.12
C ILE A 182 26.23 19.43 1.86
N ASN A 183 25.10 20.05 1.57
CA ASN A 183 24.66 21.24 2.29
C ASN A 183 24.10 20.85 3.67
N THR A 184 24.93 20.96 4.72
CA THR A 184 24.56 20.62 6.11
C THR A 184 24.17 21.85 6.95
N LYS A 185 23.50 22.84 6.35
CA LYS A 185 22.99 24.01 7.08
C LYS A 185 21.69 23.63 7.80
N ARG A 186 21.42 24.24 8.96
CA ARG A 186 20.17 24.01 9.73
C ARG A 186 18.91 24.50 9.00
N VAL A 187 19.05 25.51 8.14
CA VAL A 187 17.97 26.02 7.30
C VAL A 187 18.50 26.09 5.89
N LEU A 188 17.90 25.30 5.01
CA LEU A 188 18.24 25.23 3.59
C LEU A 188 17.22 26.00 2.78
N ASN A 189 17.70 26.86 1.88
CA ASN A 189 16.82 27.45 0.87
C ASN A 189 16.40 26.37 -0.16
N PRO A 190 15.34 26.59 -0.95
CA PRO A 190 14.89 25.62 -1.95
C PRO A 190 15.98 25.19 -2.95
N TRP A 191 16.98 26.04 -3.20
CA TRP A 191 18.12 25.77 -4.09
C TRP A 191 19.31 25.07 -3.41
N GLU A 192 19.32 25.05 -2.08
CA GLU A 192 20.37 24.42 -1.28
C GLU A 192 19.94 23.03 -0.77
N ARG A 193 18.66 22.67 -0.92
CA ARG A 193 18.18 21.30 -0.70
C ARG A 193 18.86 20.36 -1.70
N ASN A 194 19.43 19.27 -1.17
CA ASN A 194 20.23 18.32 -1.92
C ASN A 194 19.36 17.36 -2.75
#